data_AF-A0A2L0EIY6-F1
#
_entry.id   AF-A0A2L0EIY6-F1
#
_cell.length_a   1.000
_cell.length_b   1.000
_cell.length_c   1.000
_cell.angle_alpha   90.00
_cell.angle_beta   90.00
_cell.angle_gamma   90.00
#
_symmetry.space_group_name_H-M   'P 1'
#
loop_
_entity.id
_entity.type
_entity.pdbx_description
1 polymer ?
#
loop_
_entity_poly.entity_id
_entity_poly.type
_entity_poly.pdbx_seq_one_letter_code
_entity_poly.pdbx_strand_id
1 'polypeptide(L)'
;MPEGAAEADLRFARMQAHPFCISVDAVADHALRARQADVGATELRCDVCDAAIEGEPAGRGLYLWSRGDEVRVEEPALCGGCAVAIGMTALSAWNAEEEEG
;
A
#
# COMPACT_ATOMS: atom_id res chain seq x y z
N MET A 1 -35.67 5.29 -16.40
CA MET A 1 -34.35 5.07 -17.02
C MET A 1 -33.39 6.18 -16.58
N PRO A 2 -32.69 6.06 -15.43
CA PRO A 2 -31.59 6.96 -15.08
C PRO A 2 -30.29 6.16 -14.90
N GLU A 3 -29.79 5.53 -15.96
CA GLU A 3 -28.51 4.78 -15.91
C GLU A 3 -27.29 5.68 -16.20
N GLY A 4 -27.50 6.87 -16.80
CA GLY A 4 -26.40 7.76 -17.21
C GLY A 4 -25.81 8.68 -16.12
N ALA A 5 -26.43 8.78 -14.94
CA ALA A 5 -25.94 9.65 -13.87
C ALA A 5 -24.80 9.01 -13.05
N ALA A 6 -24.92 7.71 -12.76
CA ALA A 6 -23.93 6.96 -11.98
C ALA A 6 -22.59 6.76 -12.73
N GLU A 7 -22.62 6.60 -14.06
CA GLU A 7 -21.40 6.51 -14.87
C GLU A 7 -20.66 7.85 -15.00
N ALA A 8 -21.39 8.97 -14.95
CA ALA A 8 -20.80 10.30 -14.99
C ALA A 8 -20.05 10.63 -13.69
N ASP A 9 -20.61 10.25 -12.53
CA ASP A 9 -19.99 10.45 -11.22
C ASP A 9 -18.70 9.62 -11.04
N LEU A 10 -18.66 8.37 -11.52
CA LEU A 10 -17.46 7.54 -11.49
C LEU A 10 -16.34 8.09 -12.38
N ARG A 11 -16.68 8.67 -13.55
CA ARG A 11 -15.72 9.35 -14.42
C ARG A 11 -15.20 10.64 -13.78
N PHE A 12 -16.04 11.38 -13.08
CA PHE A 12 -15.67 12.62 -12.41
C PHE A 12 -14.77 12.37 -11.19
N ALA A 13 -15.07 11.36 -10.37
CA ALA A 13 -14.25 10.95 -9.23
C ALA A 13 -12.86 10.43 -9.66
N ARG A 14 -12.80 9.67 -10.76
CA ARG A 14 -11.54 9.18 -11.33
C ARG A 14 -10.67 10.30 -11.93
N MET A 15 -11.27 11.42 -12.33
CA MET A 15 -10.57 12.58 -12.88
C MET A 15 -10.01 13.54 -11.82
N GLN A 16 -10.51 13.48 -10.58
CA GLN A 16 -10.06 14.33 -9.47
C GLN A 16 -8.92 13.73 -8.62
N ALA A 17 -8.66 12.43 -8.74
CA ALA A 17 -7.64 11.73 -7.95
C ALA A 17 -6.27 11.58 -8.64
N HIS A 18 -6.12 12.04 -9.89
CA HIS A 18 -4.84 12.00 -10.60
C HIS A 18 -4.25 13.42 -10.67
N PRO A 19 -3.13 13.71 -9.98
CA PRO A 19 -2.43 14.97 -10.22
C PRO A 19 -2.03 15.02 -11.70
N PHE A 20 -2.53 16.03 -12.43
CA PHE A 20 -2.15 16.24 -13.83
C PHE A 20 -0.68 16.66 -13.87
N CYS A 21 0.20 15.74 -14.22
CA CYS A 21 1.61 16.02 -14.43
C CYS A 21 1.85 16.44 -15.90
N ILE A 22 2.52 17.58 -16.10
CA ILE A 22 2.98 18.04 -17.41
C ILE A 22 4.52 18.08 -17.45
N SER A 23 5.12 17.74 -18.59
CA SER A 23 6.55 17.84 -18.86
C SER A 23 6.87 19.20 -19.52
N VAL A 24 7.99 19.83 -19.16
CA VAL A 24 8.40 21.14 -19.71
C VAL A 24 9.41 20.99 -20.87
N ASP A 25 10.12 19.87 -20.92
CA ASP A 25 11.12 19.56 -21.93
C ASP A 25 11.19 18.04 -22.19
N ALA A 26 12.01 17.63 -23.15
CA ALA A 26 12.15 16.24 -23.57
C ALA A 26 12.76 15.33 -22.48
N VAL A 27 13.67 15.85 -21.64
CA VAL A 27 14.26 15.07 -20.53
C VAL A 27 13.20 14.82 -19.46
N ALA A 28 12.41 15.85 -19.13
CA ALA A 28 11.28 15.74 -18.22
C ALA A 28 10.18 14.79 -18.77
N ASP A 29 9.95 14.78 -20.08
CA ASP A 29 8.99 13.88 -20.74
C ASP A 29 9.41 12.41 -20.60
N HIS A 30 10.69 12.11 -20.84
CA HIS A 30 11.23 10.76 -20.65
C HIS A 30 11.11 10.29 -19.20
N ALA A 31 11.40 11.16 -18.22
CA ALA A 31 11.26 10.83 -16.80
C ALA A 31 9.80 10.61 -16.38
N LEU A 32 8.87 11.43 -16.89
CA LEU A 32 7.44 11.28 -16.60
C LEU A 32 6.89 9.97 -17.18
N ARG A 33 7.25 9.62 -18.42
CA ARG A 33 6.82 8.37 -19.05
C ARG A 33 7.38 7.14 -18.35
N ALA A 34 8.64 7.17 -17.90
CA ALA A 34 9.22 6.10 -17.11
C ALA A 34 8.42 5.88 -15.80
N ARG A 35 8.13 6.96 -15.07
CA ARG A 35 7.31 6.89 -13.85
C ARG A 35 5.90 6.37 -14.11
N GLN A 36 5.24 6.79 -15.20
CA GLN A 36 3.91 6.28 -15.54
C GLN A 36 3.92 4.80 -15.91
N ALA A 37 5.01 4.30 -16.51
CA ALA A 37 5.20 2.87 -16.75
C ALA A 37 5.36 2.10 -15.43
N ASP A 38 6.06 2.67 -14.44
CA ASP A 38 6.21 2.09 -13.10
C ASP A 38 4.90 2.11 -12.30
N VAL A 39 4.03 3.11 -12.51
CA VAL A 39 2.69 3.19 -11.88
C VAL A 39 1.76 2.03 -12.30
N GLY A 40 2.10 1.29 -13.35
CA GLY A 40 1.45 0.04 -13.75
C GLY A 40 2.21 -1.24 -13.36
N ALA A 41 3.43 -1.12 -12.82
CA ALA A 41 4.19 -2.27 -12.33
C ALA A 41 3.66 -2.66 -10.96
N THR A 42 2.74 -3.64 -10.96
CA THR A 42 2.20 -4.29 -9.76
C THR A 42 3.25 -5.20 -9.11
N GLU A 43 4.46 -4.71 -8.89
CA GLU A 43 5.43 -5.47 -8.11
C GLU A 43 5.01 -5.37 -6.65
N LEU A 44 4.41 -6.45 -6.15
CA LEU A 44 4.11 -6.58 -4.73
C LEU A 44 5.45 -6.63 -4.00
N ARG A 45 5.69 -5.69 -3.08
CA ARG A 45 6.96 -5.62 -2.33
C ARG A 45 6.70 -5.75 -0.84
N CYS A 46 7.67 -6.35 -0.15
CA CYS A 46 7.63 -6.44 1.29
C CYS A 46 7.86 -5.06 1.90
N ASP A 47 6.97 -4.62 2.77
CA ASP A 47 7.05 -3.30 3.39
C ASP A 47 8.28 -3.11 4.30
N VAL A 48 8.87 -4.22 4.78
CA VAL A 48 10.00 -4.20 5.73
C VAL A 48 11.36 -4.20 5.02
N CYS A 49 11.56 -5.13 4.09
CA CYS A 49 12.84 -5.32 3.42
C CYS A 49 12.85 -4.88 1.96
N ASP A 50 11.72 -4.37 1.46
CA ASP A 50 11.51 -3.93 0.07
C ASP A 50 11.76 -5.02 -0.99
N ALA A 51 11.86 -6.28 -0.58
CA ALA A 51 12.02 -7.39 -1.51
C ALA A 51 10.74 -7.61 -2.31
N ALA A 52 10.88 -7.90 -3.61
CA ALA A 52 9.79 -8.33 -4.46
C ALA A 52 9.17 -9.63 -3.94
N ILE A 53 7.83 -9.70 -3.99
CA ILE A 53 7.01 -10.84 -3.59
C ILE A 53 6.37 -11.38 -4.87
N GLU A 54 6.70 -12.62 -5.21
CA GLU A 54 6.03 -13.34 -6.30
C GLU A 54 4.74 -13.97 -5.78
N GLY A 55 3.61 -13.67 -6.41
CA GLY A 55 2.30 -14.21 -6.03
C GLY A 55 1.72 -13.53 -4.79
N GLU A 56 1.18 -14.33 -3.86
CA GLU A 56 0.54 -13.82 -2.64
C GLU A 56 1.55 -13.56 -1.52
N PRO A 57 1.31 -12.54 -0.67
CA PRO A 57 2.18 -12.30 0.47
C PRO A 57 2.06 -13.43 1.49
N ALA A 58 3.20 -13.85 2.05
CA ALA A 58 3.25 -14.90 3.06
C ALA A 58 2.62 -14.48 4.39
N GLY A 59 2.51 -13.16 4.62
CA GLY A 59 1.80 -12.58 5.75
C GLY A 59 1.52 -11.10 5.51
N ARG A 60 0.72 -10.50 6.39
CA ARG A 60 0.44 -9.07 6.39
C ARG A 60 0.81 -8.46 7.73
N GLY A 61 1.39 -7.27 7.69
CA GLY A 61 1.57 -6.44 8.87
C GLY A 61 0.26 -5.72 9.24
N LEU A 62 0.31 -4.90 10.29
CA LEU A 62 -0.81 -4.07 10.70
C LEU A 62 -0.30 -2.69 11.13
N TYR A 63 -0.68 -1.67 10.38
CA TYR A 63 -0.60 -0.28 10.81
C TYR A 63 -1.98 0.16 11.27
N LEU A 64 -2.04 0.63 12.51
CA LEU A 64 -3.26 1.15 13.12
C LEU A 64 -2.99 2.55 13.64
N TRP A 65 -3.85 3.49 13.28
CA TRP A 65 -3.84 4.82 13.86
C TRP A 65 -5.25 5.28 14.14
N SER A 66 -5.38 5.97 15.27
CA SER A 66 -6.63 6.57 15.70
C SER A 66 -6.51 8.09 15.79
N ARG A 67 -7.56 8.80 15.38
CA ARG A 67 -7.68 10.26 15.52
C ARG A 67 -9.10 10.60 15.93
N GLY A 68 -9.29 10.93 17.20
CA GLY A 68 -10.63 11.08 17.77
C GLY A 68 -11.39 9.76 17.66
N ASP A 69 -12.56 9.78 17.03
CA ASP A 69 -13.39 8.60 16.80
C ASP A 69 -13.03 7.84 15.51
N GLU A 70 -12.07 8.33 14.73
CA GLU A 70 -11.66 7.69 13.49
C GLU A 70 -10.54 6.69 13.75
N VAL A 71 -10.72 5.44 13.30
CA VAL A 71 -9.69 4.40 13.27
C VAL A 71 -9.41 4.05 11.82
N ARG A 72 -8.15 4.10 11.44
CA ARG A 72 -7.67 3.61 10.15
C ARG A 72 -6.72 2.45 10.35
N VAL A 73 -6.84 1.51 9.43
CA VAL A 73 -6.10 0.25 9.42
C VAL A 73 -5.53 0.06 8.03
N GLU A 74 -4.24 -0.28 7.97
CA GLU A 74 -3.55 -0.73 6.76
C GLU A 74 -2.86 -2.07 7.02
N GLU A 75 -2.97 -2.97 6.04
CA GLU A 75 -2.40 -4.34 6.11
C GLU A 75 -1.31 -4.54 5.05
N PRO A 76 -0.10 -3.97 5.27
CA PRO A 76 1.00 -4.03 4.31
C PRO A 76 1.47 -5.47 4.08
N ALA A 77 1.92 -5.75 2.85
CA ALA A 77 2.41 -7.08 2.46
C ALA A 77 3.79 -7.38 3.06
N LEU A 78 3.98 -8.63 3.53
CA LEU A 78 5.25 -9.11 4.06
C LEU A 78 5.72 -10.36 3.30
N CYS A 79 7.03 -10.44 3.06
CA CYS A 79 7.67 -11.67 2.59
C CYS A 79 7.71 -12.71 3.73
N GLY A 80 7.98 -13.98 3.40
CA GLY A 80 8.01 -15.06 4.39
C GLY A 80 8.99 -14.81 5.53
N GLY A 81 10.17 -14.26 5.25
CA GLY A 81 11.17 -13.97 6.28
C GLY A 81 10.71 -12.90 7.27
N CYS A 82 10.20 -11.77 6.77
CA CYS A 82 9.74 -10.67 7.62
C CYS A 82 8.46 -11.02 8.38
N ALA A 83 7.52 -11.74 7.75
CA ALA A 83 6.30 -12.19 8.42
C ALA A 83 6.61 -13.08 9.63
N VAL A 84 7.52 -14.06 9.47
CA VAL A 84 7.93 -14.96 10.55
C VAL A 84 8.71 -14.20 11.63
N ALA A 85 9.70 -13.39 11.26
CA ALA A 85 10.52 -12.65 12.22
C ALA A 85 9.66 -11.72 13.10
N ILE A 86 8.73 -10.98 12.50
CA ILE A 86 7.81 -10.10 13.22
C ILE A 86 6.88 -10.92 14.11
N GLY A 87 6.24 -11.97 13.58
CA GLY A 87 5.31 -12.81 14.33
C GLY A 87 5.96 -13.48 15.55
N MET A 88 7.19 -13.99 15.40
CA MET A 88 7.94 -14.59 16.50
C MET A 88 8.36 -13.55 17.54
N THR A 89 8.77 -12.35 17.11
CA THR A 89 9.14 -11.26 18.03
C THR A 89 7.94 -10.79 18.84
N ALA A 90 6.78 -10.60 18.19
CA ALA A 90 5.54 -10.22 18.85
C ALA A 90 5.10 -11.28 19.87
N LEU A 91 5.14 -12.56 19.50
CA LEU A 91 4.81 -13.65 20.42
C LEU A 91 5.77 -13.72 21.62
N SER A 92 7.07 -13.50 21.38
CA SER A 92 8.05 -13.46 22.46
C SER A 92 7.82 -12.31 23.42
N ALA A 93 7.47 -11.12 22.91
CA ALA A 93 7.17 -9.95 23.73
C ALA A 93 5.92 -10.19 24.58
N TRP A 94 4.86 -10.72 23.96
CA TRP A 94 3.62 -11.08 24.66
C TRP A 94 3.87 -12.04 25.84
N ASN A 95 4.64 -13.10 25.61
CA ASN A 95 4.93 -14.08 26.67
C ASN A 95 5.79 -13.49 27.80
N ALA A 96 6.68 -12.54 27.50
CA ALA A 96 7.49 -11.88 28.53
C ALA A 96 6.65 -10.98 29.44
N GLU A 97 5.63 -10.31 28.89
CA GLU A 97 4.69 -9.48 29.66
C GLU A 97 3.85 -10.31 30.65
N GLU A 98 3.62 -11.60 30.38
CA GLU A 98 2.90 -12.49 31.31
C GLU A 98 3.76 -13.07 32.44
N GLU A 99 5.10 -13.04 32.34
CA GLU A 99 6.02 -13.58 33.37
C GLU A 99 6.34 -12.54 34.47
N GLU A 100 6.04 -11.25 34.24
CA GLU A 100 6.23 -10.16 35.21
C GLU A 100 4.94 -9.78 35.99
N GLY A 101 3.87 -10.57 35.85
CA GLY A 101 2.56 -10.40 36.50
C GLY A 101 2.30 -11.26 37.73
#